data_AF-A0A3D0UIM7-F1
#
_entry.id   AF-A0A3D0UIM7-F1
#
_cell.length_a   1.000
_cell.length_b   1.000
_cell.length_c   1.000
_cell.angle_alpha   90.00
_cell.angle_beta   90.00
_cell.angle_gamma   90.00
#
_symmetry.space_group_name_H-M   'P 1'
#
loop_
_entity.id
_entity.type
_entity.pdbx_description
1 polymer ?
#
loop_
_entity_poly.entity_id
_entity_poly.type
_entity_poly.pdbx_seq_one_letter_code
_entity_poly.pdbx_strand_id
1 'polypeptide(L)'
;MLISQTGICFLRFLAINRTGMNDLDRNRVEILAGLIQGARIHARRSPDECAEALSISSDDFSKIEVGERDISLPELEVLAMFLRVPMAYFWGSLTLEEVRETDYELYQSLRQRILGALLRQARIQADRSPEELALTLNTDVEQINAYETGAVAIPYLQLEKLASDLNVSIQYFANEEHGPLAKYETEQHLQKRFDNLPPEVKVFVTEPINLSYLETAIRLSEMDVKKLRSIAEGILDITL
;
A
#
# COMPACT_ATOMS: atom_id res chain seq x y z
N MET A 1 -73.99 -25.00 19.62
CA MET A 1 -72.99 -25.35 18.59
C MET A 1 -71.61 -25.19 19.25
N LEU A 2 -71.22 -26.15 20.10
CA LEU A 2 -70.34 -27.31 19.82
C LEU A 2 -68.87 -26.93 19.48
N ILE A 3 -67.98 -27.07 20.49
CA ILE A 3 -66.66 -27.77 20.55
C ILE A 3 -65.66 -27.49 19.40
N SER A 4 -64.42 -27.01 19.63
CA SER A 4 -63.19 -27.83 19.91
C SER A 4 -61.95 -26.90 20.00
N GLN A 5 -61.17 -26.87 21.11
CA GLN A 5 -59.78 -27.43 21.26
C GLN A 5 -58.87 -27.26 20.03
N THR A 6 -57.67 -26.66 20.09
CA THR A 6 -56.45 -27.05 20.86
C THR A 6 -55.44 -25.86 20.93
N GLY A 7 -54.79 -25.57 22.06
CA GLY A 7 -53.40 -25.98 22.41
C GLY A 7 -52.41 -24.80 22.27
N ILE A 8 -52.12 -24.02 23.33
CA ILE A 8 -51.05 -24.20 24.35
C ILE A 8 -49.61 -24.17 23.78
N CYS A 9 -48.78 -23.33 24.41
CA CYS A 9 -47.31 -23.22 24.41
C CYS A 9 -46.62 -22.31 23.38
N PHE A 10 -46.20 -21.11 23.81
CA PHE A 10 -44.77 -20.81 24.04
C PHE A 10 -44.60 -19.55 24.92
N LEU A 11 -44.23 -19.77 26.20
CA LEU A 11 -43.29 -19.04 27.08
C LEU A 11 -43.20 -17.49 26.95
N ARG A 12 -43.63 -16.67 27.94
CA ARG A 12 -43.06 -16.42 29.30
C ARG A 12 -41.62 -15.84 29.22
N PHE A 13 -41.45 -14.51 29.21
CA PHE A 13 -41.22 -13.58 30.34
C PHE A 13 -39.73 -13.38 30.72
N LEU A 14 -39.22 -12.16 30.45
CA LEU A 14 -38.01 -11.45 30.97
C LEU A 14 -36.62 -12.07 30.74
N ALA A 15 -35.53 -11.34 30.44
CA ALA A 15 -35.18 -9.92 30.35
C ALA A 15 -33.98 -9.84 29.36
N ILE A 16 -33.74 -8.80 28.57
CA ILE A 16 -33.01 -7.57 28.95
C ILE A 16 -33.31 -6.51 27.85
N ASN A 17 -33.57 -5.29 28.31
CA ASN A 17 -33.90 -4.06 27.59
C ASN A 17 -33.32 -3.88 26.16
N ARG A 18 -34.20 -3.90 25.15
CA ARG A 18 -34.04 -3.20 23.86
C ARG A 18 -35.02 -2.00 23.81
N THR A 19 -34.91 -1.10 24.77
CA THR A 19 -35.72 0.13 24.81
C THR A 19 -34.87 1.32 24.39
N GLY A 20 -35.12 1.83 23.18
CA GLY A 20 -34.84 3.23 22.85
C GLY A 20 -33.88 3.56 21.70
N MET A 21 -33.72 2.70 20.68
CA MET A 21 -32.94 3.08 19.49
C MET A 21 -33.90 3.49 18.36
N ASN A 22 -33.84 4.76 17.93
CA ASN A 22 -34.69 5.28 16.85
C ASN A 22 -34.17 4.78 15.49
N ASP A 23 -35.00 4.81 14.44
CA ASP A 23 -34.61 4.33 13.09
C ASP A 23 -33.35 5.02 12.55
N LEU A 24 -33.11 6.27 12.96
CA LEU A 24 -31.90 7.04 12.66
C LEU A 24 -30.63 6.40 13.25
N ASP A 25 -30.72 5.87 14.47
CA ASP A 25 -29.59 5.26 15.16
C ASP A 25 -29.29 3.87 14.58
N ARG A 26 -30.32 3.12 14.16
CA ARG A 26 -30.14 1.86 13.43
C ARG A 26 -29.40 2.07 12.10
N ASN A 27 -29.80 3.08 11.33
CA ASN A 27 -29.13 3.42 10.07
C ASN A 27 -27.64 3.79 10.30
N ARG A 28 -27.34 4.53 11.37
CA ARG A 28 -25.95 4.84 11.74
C ARG A 28 -25.12 3.61 12.08
N VAL A 29 -25.72 2.63 12.79
CA VAL A 29 -25.06 1.35 13.08
C VAL A 29 -24.78 0.58 11.79
N GLU A 30 -25.74 0.51 10.86
CA GLU A 30 -25.55 -0.14 9.55
C GLU A 30 -24.45 0.53 8.71
N ILE A 31 -24.41 1.87 8.68
CA ILE A 31 -23.34 2.62 7.98
C ILE A 31 -21.99 2.32 8.62
N LEU A 32 -21.88 2.38 9.94
CA LEU A 32 -20.63 2.13 10.65
C LEU A 32 -20.15 0.68 10.45
N ALA A 33 -21.06 -0.28 10.46
CA ALA A 33 -20.76 -1.68 10.16
C ALA A 33 -20.18 -1.84 8.75
N GLY A 34 -20.78 -1.18 7.76
CA GLY A 34 -20.26 -1.13 6.38
C GLY A 34 -18.88 -0.47 6.28
N LEU A 35 -18.63 0.61 7.04
CA LEU A 35 -17.31 1.24 7.12
C LEU A 35 -16.27 0.31 7.76
N ILE A 36 -16.61 -0.41 8.83
CA ILE A 36 -15.71 -1.39 9.46
C ILE A 36 -15.31 -2.50 8.47
N GLN A 37 -16.29 -3.05 7.75
CA GLN A 37 -16.05 -4.03 6.70
C GLN A 37 -15.16 -3.44 5.59
N GLY A 38 -15.45 -2.21 5.15
CA GLY A 38 -14.67 -1.51 4.15
C GLY A 38 -13.21 -1.29 4.57
N ALA A 39 -12.98 -0.83 5.80
CA ALA A 39 -11.65 -0.67 6.38
C ALA A 39 -10.89 -2.00 6.44
N ARG A 40 -11.55 -3.08 6.86
CA ARG A 40 -10.95 -4.41 6.92
C ARG A 40 -10.52 -4.91 5.54
N ILE A 41 -11.39 -4.79 4.54
CA ILE A 41 -11.10 -5.20 3.15
C ILE A 41 -9.95 -4.36 2.58
N HIS A 42 -10.00 -3.04 2.78
CA HIS A 42 -8.93 -2.13 2.37
C HIS A 42 -7.58 -2.51 3.00
N ALA A 43 -7.58 -2.87 4.28
CA ALA A 43 -6.39 -3.34 5.00
C ALA A 43 -5.99 -4.81 4.67
N ARG A 44 -6.76 -5.50 3.82
CA ARG A 44 -6.58 -6.91 3.44
C ARG A 44 -6.47 -7.86 4.65
N ARG A 45 -7.31 -7.63 5.66
CA ARG A 45 -7.38 -8.46 6.87
C ARG A 45 -8.57 -9.40 6.84
N SER A 46 -8.38 -10.56 7.45
CA SER A 46 -9.46 -11.52 7.71
C SER A 46 -10.31 -11.08 8.90
N PRO A 47 -11.58 -11.53 9.00
CA PRO A 47 -12.41 -11.29 10.17
C PRO A 47 -11.79 -11.83 11.47
N ASP A 48 -11.11 -12.98 11.40
CA ASP A 48 -10.47 -13.63 12.55
C ASP A 48 -9.33 -12.78 13.13
N GLU A 49 -8.51 -12.18 12.26
CA GLU A 49 -7.44 -11.26 12.70
C GLU A 49 -8.01 -10.03 13.42
N CYS A 50 -9.15 -9.49 12.95
CA CYS A 50 -9.80 -8.37 13.62
C CYS A 50 -10.42 -8.78 14.95
N ALA A 51 -11.02 -9.97 15.04
CA ALA A 51 -11.56 -10.51 16.28
C ALA A 51 -10.45 -10.72 17.33
N GLU A 52 -9.30 -11.24 16.90
CA GLU A 52 -8.11 -11.41 17.75
C GLU A 52 -7.58 -10.06 18.25
N ALA A 53 -7.47 -9.06 17.36
CA ALA A 53 -7.04 -7.71 17.75
C ALA A 53 -7.95 -7.07 18.82
N LEU A 54 -9.25 -7.35 18.75
CA LEU A 54 -10.25 -6.91 19.73
C LEU A 54 -10.36 -7.82 20.96
N SER A 55 -9.67 -8.96 20.97
CA SER A 55 -9.82 -9.99 22.01
C SER A 55 -11.27 -10.48 22.19
N ILE A 56 -12.00 -10.64 21.08
CA ILE A 56 -13.37 -11.17 21.01
C ILE A 56 -13.44 -12.42 20.13
N SER A 57 -14.61 -13.06 20.09
CA SER A 57 -14.84 -14.20 19.18
C SER A 57 -15.06 -13.73 17.74
N SER A 58 -14.72 -14.57 16.75
CA SER A 58 -15.02 -14.29 15.34
C SER A 58 -16.52 -14.13 15.06
N ASP A 59 -17.37 -14.82 15.84
CA ASP A 59 -18.83 -14.67 15.79
C ASP A 59 -19.26 -13.26 16.26
N ASP A 60 -18.70 -12.76 17.37
CA ASP A 60 -18.98 -11.41 17.84
C ASP A 60 -18.48 -10.34 16.86
N PHE A 61 -17.31 -10.54 16.25
CA PHE A 61 -16.82 -9.64 15.21
C PHE A 61 -17.72 -9.65 13.97
N SER A 62 -18.18 -10.83 13.55
CA SER A 62 -19.11 -10.95 12.42
C SER A 62 -20.41 -10.18 12.68
N LYS A 63 -20.93 -10.21 13.92
CA LYS A 63 -22.10 -9.43 14.34
C LYS A 63 -21.84 -7.92 14.29
N ILE A 64 -20.62 -7.46 14.53
CA ILE A 64 -20.24 -6.04 14.36
C ILE A 64 -20.32 -5.65 12.89
N GLU A 65 -19.78 -6.46 11.97
CA GLU A 65 -19.76 -6.14 10.52
C GLU A 65 -21.16 -6.12 9.88
N VAL A 66 -22.15 -6.76 10.50
CA VAL A 66 -23.55 -6.72 10.05
C VAL A 66 -24.42 -5.77 10.88
N GLY A 67 -23.85 -5.08 11.89
CA GLY A 67 -24.59 -4.14 12.74
C GLY A 67 -25.52 -4.79 13.78
N GLU A 68 -25.36 -6.09 14.06
CA GLU A 68 -26.11 -6.81 15.10
C GLU A 68 -25.52 -6.60 16.50
N ARG A 69 -24.22 -6.31 16.59
CA ARG A 69 -23.52 -5.93 17.82
C ARG A 69 -22.93 -4.54 17.66
N ASP A 70 -23.29 -3.64 18.57
CA ASP A 70 -22.67 -2.32 18.62
C ASP A 70 -21.17 -2.45 18.95
N ILE A 71 -20.35 -1.60 18.33
CA ILE A 71 -18.94 -1.44 18.65
C ILE A 71 -18.75 -0.25 19.58
N SER A 72 -17.94 -0.42 20.62
CA SER A 72 -17.54 0.68 21.50
C SER A 72 -16.45 1.53 20.86
N LEU A 73 -16.31 2.79 21.31
CA LEU A 73 -15.24 3.66 20.82
C LEU A 73 -13.83 3.06 21.01
N PRO A 74 -13.48 2.46 22.17
CA PRO A 74 -12.17 1.81 22.33
C PRO A 74 -11.94 0.63 21.37
N GLU A 75 -12.97 -0.20 21.11
CA GLU A 75 -12.87 -1.26 20.10
C GLU A 75 -12.63 -0.66 18.71
N LEU A 76 -13.34 0.42 18.36
CA LEU A 76 -13.17 1.11 17.08
C LEU A 76 -11.77 1.76 16.95
N GLU A 77 -11.23 2.32 18.03
CA GLU A 77 -9.87 2.86 18.09
C GLU A 77 -8.81 1.76 17.88
N VAL A 78 -9.01 0.59 18.51
CA VAL A 78 -8.14 -0.57 18.28
C VAL A 78 -8.18 -1.02 16.82
N LEU A 79 -9.36 -1.09 16.20
CA LEU A 79 -9.48 -1.38 14.77
C LEU A 79 -8.78 -0.32 13.92
N ALA A 80 -8.94 0.97 14.22
CA ALA A 80 -8.27 2.05 13.49
C ALA A 80 -6.74 1.90 13.51
N MET A 81 -6.17 1.62 14.67
CA MET A 81 -4.72 1.37 14.81
C MET A 81 -4.28 0.09 14.10
N PHE A 82 -5.02 -1.01 14.28
CA PHE A 82 -4.69 -2.32 13.72
C PHE A 82 -4.77 -2.33 12.18
N LEU A 83 -5.83 -1.74 11.63
CA LEU A 83 -6.08 -1.63 10.18
C LEU A 83 -5.31 -0.47 9.54
N ARG A 84 -4.66 0.38 10.35
CA ARG A 84 -3.97 1.61 9.92
C ARG A 84 -4.87 2.55 9.13
N VAL A 85 -6.11 2.68 9.57
CA VAL A 85 -7.13 3.56 8.97
C VAL A 85 -7.35 4.77 9.89
N PRO A 86 -7.31 6.02 9.37
CA PRO A 86 -7.59 7.19 10.18
C PRO A 86 -9.02 7.15 10.72
N MET A 87 -9.20 7.55 11.97
CA MET A 87 -10.53 7.57 12.57
C MET A 87 -11.54 8.45 11.78
N ALA A 88 -11.05 9.50 11.09
CA ALA A 88 -11.79 10.33 10.11
C ALA A 88 -12.69 9.53 9.15
N TYR A 89 -12.24 8.34 8.75
CA TYR A 89 -12.96 7.44 7.88
C TYR A 89 -14.24 6.90 8.51
N PHE A 90 -14.19 6.46 9.78
CA PHE A 90 -15.36 5.94 10.49
C PHE A 90 -16.42 7.01 10.79
N TRP A 91 -16.04 8.29 10.74
CA TRP A 91 -16.98 9.42 10.80
C TRP A 91 -17.53 9.84 9.42
N GLY A 92 -17.11 9.18 8.33
CA GLY A 92 -17.55 9.51 6.97
C GLY A 92 -16.94 10.80 6.40
N SER A 93 -15.92 11.36 7.06
CA SER A 93 -15.23 12.59 6.63
C SER A 93 -14.03 12.36 5.71
N LEU A 94 -13.64 11.09 5.57
CA LEU A 94 -12.54 10.64 4.72
C LEU A 94 -13.01 9.43 3.92
N THR A 95 -12.60 9.34 2.67
CA THR A 95 -12.72 8.13 1.85
C THR A 95 -11.37 7.45 1.76
N LEU A 96 -11.33 6.13 1.89
CA LEU A 96 -10.11 5.37 1.63
C LEU A 96 -9.84 5.32 0.14
N GLU A 97 -8.58 5.50 -0.25
CA GLU A 97 -8.17 5.36 -1.64
C GLU A 97 -8.32 3.91 -2.09
N GLU A 98 -8.76 3.70 -3.32
CA GLU A 98 -8.74 2.36 -3.90
C GLU A 98 -7.29 1.92 -4.09
N VAL A 99 -6.89 0.88 -3.34
CA VAL A 99 -5.60 0.23 -3.56
C VAL A 99 -5.62 -0.38 -4.96
N ARG A 100 -4.92 0.26 -5.90
CA ARG A 100 -4.72 -0.31 -7.23
C ARG A 100 -3.93 -1.60 -7.09
N GLU A 101 -4.59 -2.73 -7.30
CA GLU A 101 -3.92 -4.02 -7.25
C GLU A 101 -2.91 -4.10 -8.38
N THR A 102 -1.65 -4.34 -8.01
CA THR A 102 -0.63 -4.66 -9.01
C THR A 102 -0.84 -6.12 -9.40
N ASP A 103 -1.09 -6.38 -10.67
CA ASP A 103 -1.09 -7.74 -11.21
C ASP A 103 0.35 -8.28 -11.20
N TYR A 104 0.69 -8.96 -10.11
CA TYR A 104 2.03 -9.49 -9.89
C TYR A 104 2.38 -10.62 -10.85
N GLU A 105 1.39 -11.35 -11.37
CA GLU A 105 1.61 -12.44 -12.32
C GLU A 105 1.97 -11.87 -13.71
N LEU A 106 1.20 -10.88 -14.16
CA LEU A 106 1.52 -10.13 -15.38
C LEU A 106 2.87 -9.41 -15.25
N TYR A 107 3.13 -8.78 -14.10
CA TYR A 107 4.42 -8.12 -13.85
C TYR A 107 5.60 -9.11 -13.95
N GLN A 108 5.53 -10.24 -13.25
CA GLN A 108 6.60 -11.25 -13.27
C GLN A 108 6.85 -11.79 -14.67
N SER A 109 5.79 -12.14 -15.41
CA SER A 109 5.90 -12.69 -16.76
C SER A 109 6.49 -11.69 -17.77
N LEU A 110 6.08 -10.41 -17.70
CA LEU A 110 6.67 -9.35 -18.53
C LEU A 110 8.14 -9.11 -18.16
N ARG A 111 8.45 -9.04 -16.86
CA ARG A 111 9.81 -8.77 -16.40
C ARG A 111 10.77 -9.89 -16.77
N GLN A 112 10.34 -11.14 -16.68
CA GLN A 112 11.10 -12.32 -17.11
C GLN A 112 11.51 -12.21 -18.59
N ARG A 113 10.59 -11.79 -19.47
CA ARG A 113 10.88 -11.61 -20.90
C ARG A 113 11.89 -10.49 -21.16
N ILE A 114 11.76 -9.38 -20.42
CA ILE A 114 12.71 -8.26 -20.49
C ILE A 114 14.11 -8.74 -20.05
N LEU A 115 14.20 -9.48 -18.94
CA LEU A 115 15.47 -10.01 -18.44
C LEU A 115 16.12 -10.97 -19.43
N GLY A 116 15.36 -11.84 -20.08
CA GLY A 116 15.87 -12.71 -21.15
C GLY A 116 16.45 -11.91 -22.32
N ALA A 117 15.74 -10.88 -22.77
CA ALA A 117 16.23 -10.01 -23.84
C ALA A 117 17.51 -9.24 -23.45
N LEU A 118 17.57 -8.72 -22.22
CA LEU A 118 18.76 -8.05 -21.69
C LEU A 118 19.94 -9.02 -21.57
N LEU A 119 19.71 -10.26 -21.13
CA LEU A 119 20.77 -11.27 -21.02
C LEU A 119 21.34 -11.59 -22.39
N ARG A 120 20.47 -11.81 -23.38
CA ARG A 120 20.88 -12.03 -24.76
C ARG A 120 21.67 -10.85 -25.32
N GLN A 121 21.22 -9.62 -25.04
CA GLN A 121 21.92 -8.41 -25.45
C GLN A 121 23.32 -8.35 -24.83
N ALA A 122 23.44 -8.55 -23.51
CA ALA A 122 24.73 -8.55 -22.81
C ALA A 122 25.67 -9.64 -23.33
N ARG A 123 25.14 -10.85 -23.60
CA ARG A 123 25.91 -11.94 -24.20
C ARG A 123 26.48 -11.56 -25.58
N ILE A 124 25.64 -11.00 -26.45
CA ILE A 124 26.07 -10.57 -27.79
C ILE A 124 27.11 -9.46 -27.69
N GLN A 125 26.93 -8.50 -26.77
CA GLN A 125 27.89 -7.41 -26.57
C GLN A 125 29.24 -7.87 -25.99
N ALA A 126 29.24 -8.99 -25.25
CA ALA A 126 30.44 -9.63 -24.75
C ALA A 126 31.07 -10.62 -25.76
N ASP A 127 30.51 -10.73 -26.98
CA ASP A 127 30.93 -11.69 -28.02
C ASP A 127 30.96 -13.15 -27.54
N ARG A 128 30.04 -13.53 -26.65
CA ARG A 128 29.96 -14.87 -26.06
C ARG A 128 28.93 -15.77 -26.76
N SER A 129 29.22 -17.06 -26.82
CA SER A 129 28.29 -18.07 -27.33
C SER A 129 27.36 -18.61 -26.22
N PRO A 130 26.16 -19.11 -26.55
CA PRO A 130 25.28 -19.76 -25.57
C PRO A 130 25.93 -20.95 -24.85
N GLU A 131 26.81 -21.68 -25.54
CA GLU A 131 27.59 -22.80 -25.00
C GLU A 131 28.54 -22.35 -23.89
N GLU A 132 29.17 -21.18 -24.03
CA GLU A 132 30.04 -20.63 -23.00
C GLU A 132 29.26 -20.29 -21.72
N LEU A 133 28.06 -19.71 -21.85
CA LEU A 133 27.20 -19.42 -20.70
C LEU A 133 26.70 -20.70 -20.02
N ALA A 134 26.36 -21.71 -20.81
CA ALA A 134 25.94 -23.02 -20.33
C ALA A 134 27.04 -23.68 -19.50
N LEU A 135 28.30 -23.60 -19.96
CA LEU A 135 29.48 -24.05 -19.22
C LEU A 135 29.68 -23.25 -17.92
N THR A 136 29.53 -21.93 -17.95
CA THR A 136 29.62 -21.08 -16.75
C THR A 136 28.62 -21.50 -15.68
N LEU A 137 27.38 -21.85 -16.07
CA LEU A 137 26.34 -22.27 -15.14
C LEU A 137 26.31 -23.79 -14.86
N ASN A 138 27.11 -24.58 -15.55
CA ASN A 138 27.05 -26.05 -15.52
C ASN A 138 25.62 -26.56 -15.84
N THR A 139 25.05 -26.05 -16.93
CA THR A 139 23.71 -26.38 -17.46
C THR A 139 23.79 -26.68 -18.96
N ASP A 140 22.68 -27.07 -19.59
CA ASP A 140 22.63 -27.22 -21.06
C ASP A 140 22.39 -25.88 -21.80
N VAL A 141 22.54 -25.92 -23.13
CA VAL A 141 22.38 -24.76 -24.00
C VAL A 141 20.90 -24.40 -24.18
N GLU A 142 20.03 -25.39 -24.18
CA GLU A 142 18.58 -25.26 -24.25
C GLU A 142 18.02 -24.40 -23.09
N GLN A 143 18.59 -24.52 -21.90
CA GLN A 143 18.26 -23.76 -20.70
C GLN A 143 18.69 -22.30 -20.84
N ILE A 144 19.87 -22.04 -21.41
CA ILE A 144 20.32 -20.67 -21.72
C ILE A 144 19.38 -20.04 -22.76
N ASN A 145 19.00 -20.79 -23.80
CA ASN A 145 18.04 -20.32 -24.80
C ASN A 145 16.66 -20.05 -24.19
N ALA A 146 16.21 -20.88 -23.25
CA ALA A 146 14.95 -20.69 -22.52
C ALA A 146 15.00 -19.44 -21.62
N TYR A 147 16.16 -19.14 -21.02
CA TYR A 147 16.38 -17.88 -20.30
C TYR A 147 16.33 -16.68 -21.23
N GLU A 148 17.04 -16.71 -22.36
CA GLU A 148 17.11 -15.58 -23.32
C GLU A 148 15.78 -15.27 -24.00
N THR A 149 14.91 -16.27 -24.16
CA THR A 149 13.55 -16.07 -24.68
C THR A 149 12.56 -15.63 -23.62
N GLY A 150 12.94 -15.71 -22.34
CA GLY A 150 12.05 -15.51 -21.20
C GLY A 150 11.01 -16.61 -21.06
N ALA A 151 11.21 -17.80 -21.64
CA ALA A 151 10.33 -18.95 -21.47
C ALA A 151 10.42 -19.52 -20.04
N VAL A 152 11.59 -19.45 -19.42
CA VAL A 152 11.84 -19.87 -18.03
C VAL A 152 12.47 -18.72 -17.25
N ALA A 153 12.09 -18.60 -15.97
CA ALA A 153 12.66 -17.60 -15.07
C ALA A 153 14.14 -17.90 -14.79
N ILE A 154 14.97 -16.86 -14.80
CA ILE A 154 16.40 -16.98 -14.50
C ILE A 154 16.56 -16.86 -12.97
N PRO A 155 17.10 -17.88 -12.27
CA PRO A 155 17.37 -17.77 -10.84
C PRO A 155 18.35 -16.62 -10.55
N TYR A 156 18.08 -15.84 -9.51
CA TYR A 156 18.86 -14.63 -9.18
C TYR A 156 20.38 -14.89 -9.10
N LEU A 157 20.80 -15.94 -8.38
CA LEU A 157 22.24 -16.25 -8.22
C LEU A 157 22.90 -16.69 -9.54
N GLN A 158 22.13 -17.31 -10.45
CA GLN A 158 22.64 -17.64 -11.77
C GLN A 158 22.76 -16.38 -12.63
N LEU A 159 21.78 -15.48 -12.56
CA LEU A 159 21.84 -14.19 -13.24
C LEU A 159 23.03 -13.34 -12.74
N GLU A 160 23.30 -13.35 -11.43
CA GLU A 160 24.46 -12.67 -10.84
C GLU A 160 25.78 -13.25 -11.37
N LYS A 161 25.90 -14.58 -11.41
CA LYS A 161 27.07 -15.26 -11.97
C LYS A 161 27.27 -14.94 -13.45
N LEU A 162 26.20 -14.95 -14.24
CA LEU A 162 26.22 -14.56 -15.66
C LEU A 162 26.59 -13.09 -15.83
N ALA A 163 26.05 -12.19 -15.00
CA ALA A 163 26.39 -10.77 -15.05
C ALA A 163 27.90 -10.56 -14.87
N SER A 164 28.48 -11.22 -13.87
CA SER A 164 29.93 -11.18 -13.63
C SER A 164 30.75 -11.74 -14.80
N ASP A 165 30.32 -12.87 -15.41
CA ASP A 165 31.01 -13.49 -16.56
C ASP A 165 30.91 -12.64 -17.85
N LEU A 166 29.79 -11.93 -18.01
CA LEU A 166 29.53 -11.00 -19.11
C LEU A 166 30.09 -9.60 -18.87
N ASN A 167 30.80 -9.38 -17.75
CA ASN A 167 31.38 -8.10 -17.36
C ASN A 167 30.35 -6.95 -17.30
N VAL A 168 29.13 -7.25 -16.85
CA VAL A 168 28.07 -6.27 -16.55
C VAL A 168 27.71 -6.30 -15.06
N SER A 169 27.33 -5.16 -14.51
CA SER A 169 26.81 -5.12 -13.14
C SER A 169 25.44 -5.79 -13.06
N ILE A 170 25.12 -6.48 -11.96
CA ILE A 170 23.76 -7.00 -11.71
C ILE A 170 22.69 -5.90 -11.77
N GLN A 171 23.08 -4.64 -11.49
CA GLN A 171 22.22 -3.47 -11.64
C GLN A 171 21.74 -3.24 -13.07
N TYR A 172 22.48 -3.69 -14.09
CA TYR A 172 22.03 -3.65 -15.49
C TYR A 172 20.70 -4.37 -15.68
N PHE A 173 20.50 -5.48 -14.97
CA PHE A 173 19.27 -6.25 -15.01
C PHE A 173 18.21 -5.71 -14.05
N ALA A 174 18.63 -5.20 -12.89
CA ALA A 174 17.71 -4.71 -11.85
C ALA A 174 17.13 -3.32 -12.16
N ASN A 175 17.85 -2.48 -12.90
CA ASN A 175 17.44 -1.11 -13.19
C ASN A 175 16.18 -1.07 -14.06
N GLU A 176 15.06 -0.74 -13.44
CA GLU A 176 13.78 -0.52 -14.11
C GLU A 176 13.31 0.90 -13.82
N GLU A 177 13.81 1.89 -14.57
CA GLU A 177 13.60 3.32 -14.28
C GLU A 177 12.11 3.74 -14.15
N HIS A 178 11.19 3.00 -14.76
CA HIS A 178 9.76 3.36 -14.81
C HIS A 178 8.82 2.26 -14.30
N GLY A 179 9.37 1.24 -13.64
CA GLY A 179 8.63 0.08 -13.16
C GLY A 179 7.85 0.31 -11.86
N PRO A 180 6.89 -0.58 -11.52
CA PRO A 180 6.22 -0.57 -10.22
C PRO A 180 7.19 -0.56 -9.03
N LEU A 181 8.30 -1.30 -9.13
CA LEU A 181 9.33 -1.33 -8.09
C LEU A 181 10.03 0.03 -7.91
N ALA A 182 10.44 0.69 -9.00
CA ALA A 182 11.12 1.98 -8.90
C ALA A 182 10.21 3.08 -8.34
N LYS A 183 8.91 3.05 -8.68
CA LYS A 183 7.92 3.94 -8.05
C LYS A 183 7.84 3.70 -6.55
N TYR A 184 7.71 2.44 -6.14
CA TYR A 184 7.66 2.05 -4.74
C TYR A 184 8.93 2.47 -3.97
N GLU A 185 10.11 2.24 -4.53
CA GLU A 185 11.37 2.65 -3.92
C GLU A 185 11.47 4.17 -3.79
N THR A 186 11.05 4.91 -4.82
CA THR A 186 11.03 6.38 -4.80
C THR A 186 10.12 6.90 -3.67
N GLU A 187 8.91 6.36 -3.55
CA GLU A 187 7.97 6.72 -2.48
C GLU A 187 8.55 6.41 -1.09
N GLN A 188 9.13 5.22 -0.91
CA GLN A 188 9.80 4.83 0.35
C GLN A 188 10.97 5.76 0.69
N HIS A 189 11.78 6.14 -0.29
CA HIS A 189 12.88 7.07 -0.10
C HIS A 189 12.41 8.47 0.27
N LEU A 190 11.36 8.98 -0.40
CA LEU A 190 10.75 10.27 -0.07
C LEU A 190 10.17 10.26 1.35
N GLN A 191 9.43 9.22 1.71
CA GLN A 191 8.87 9.05 3.04
C GLN A 191 9.96 9.05 4.11
N LYS A 192 11.02 8.25 3.93
CA LYS A 192 12.16 8.23 4.87
C LYS A 192 12.83 9.60 5.00
N ARG A 193 12.98 10.33 3.91
CA ARG A 193 13.56 11.69 3.97
C ARG A 193 12.65 12.64 4.74
N PHE A 194 11.35 12.58 4.49
CA PHE A 194 10.35 13.35 5.21
C PHE A 194 10.36 13.01 6.70
N ASP A 195 10.39 11.73 7.06
CA ASP A 195 10.44 11.24 8.44
C ASP A 195 11.70 11.69 9.20
N ASN A 196 12.79 11.99 8.49
CA ASN A 196 14.01 12.50 9.10
C ASN A 196 14.05 14.04 9.23
N LEU A 197 13.05 14.77 8.73
CA LEU A 197 12.97 16.21 8.91
C LEU A 197 12.73 16.57 10.40
N PRO A 198 13.26 17.71 10.86
CA PRO A 198 12.95 18.24 12.19
C PRO A 198 11.43 18.38 12.39
N PRO A 199 10.89 18.15 13.61
CA PRO A 199 9.45 18.22 13.85
C PRO A 199 8.81 19.54 13.44
N GLU A 200 9.48 20.66 13.72
CA GLU A 200 9.01 22.01 13.35
C GLU A 200 8.88 22.18 11.83
N VAL A 201 9.84 21.63 11.07
CA VAL A 201 9.82 21.66 9.60
C VAL A 201 8.67 20.80 9.08
N LYS A 202 8.47 19.59 9.62
CA LYS A 202 7.35 18.72 9.22
C LYS A 202 6.01 19.41 9.39
N VAL A 203 5.77 20.01 10.57
CA VAL A 203 4.54 20.77 10.84
C VAL A 203 4.40 21.90 9.84
N PHE A 204 5.45 22.70 9.64
CA PHE A 204 5.41 23.82 8.70
C PHE A 204 5.04 23.39 7.28
N VAL A 205 5.62 22.30 6.75
CA VAL A 205 5.36 21.87 5.37
C VAL A 205 4.02 21.16 5.18
N THR A 206 3.42 20.61 6.24
CA THR A 206 2.10 19.94 6.15
C THR A 206 0.93 20.90 6.25
N GLU A 207 1.13 22.13 6.72
CA GLU A 207 0.09 23.14 6.84
C GLU A 207 -0.28 23.73 5.47
N PRO A 208 -1.53 23.58 4.98
CA PRO A 208 -1.91 24.04 3.64
C PRO A 208 -1.69 25.55 3.41
N ILE A 209 -1.82 26.35 4.48
CA ILE A 209 -1.59 27.80 4.43
C ILE A 209 -0.15 28.17 4.06
N ASN A 210 0.80 27.27 4.33
CA ASN A 210 2.22 27.52 4.07
C ASN A 210 2.65 27.21 2.63
N LEU A 211 1.75 26.68 1.80
CA LEU A 211 2.04 26.32 0.40
C LEU A 211 2.68 27.48 -0.38
N SER A 212 2.17 28.70 -0.18
CA SER A 212 2.69 29.90 -0.85
C SER A 212 4.15 30.23 -0.47
N TYR A 213 4.58 29.94 0.77
CA TYR A 213 5.98 30.07 1.20
C TYR A 213 6.85 29.02 0.52
N LEU A 214 6.37 27.77 0.44
CA LEU A 214 7.11 26.67 -0.19
C LEU A 214 7.29 26.91 -1.69
N GLU A 215 6.24 27.33 -2.40
CA GLU A 215 6.33 27.70 -3.81
C GLU A 215 7.35 28.82 -4.05
N THR A 216 7.38 29.80 -3.14
CA THR A 216 8.34 30.91 -3.22
C THR A 216 9.77 30.42 -2.99
N ALA A 217 9.98 29.53 -2.02
CA ALA A 217 11.28 28.90 -1.78
C ALA A 217 11.74 28.07 -2.99
N ILE A 218 10.83 27.31 -3.62
CA ILE A 218 11.12 26.55 -4.86
C ILE A 218 11.57 27.50 -5.96
N ARG A 219 10.77 28.55 -6.25
CA ARG A 219 11.11 29.55 -7.27
C ARG A 219 12.47 30.17 -7.02
N LEU A 220 12.77 30.55 -5.77
CA LEU A 220 14.08 31.11 -5.40
C LEU A 220 15.22 30.12 -5.63
N SER A 221 15.01 28.82 -5.36
CA SER A 221 16.05 27.78 -5.53
C SER A 221 16.44 27.55 -7.00
N GLU A 222 15.55 27.82 -7.94
CA GLU A 222 15.78 27.66 -9.38
C GLU A 222 16.46 28.89 -10.03
N MET A 223 16.56 30.01 -9.31
CA MET A 223 17.12 31.25 -9.84
C MET A 223 18.65 31.23 -9.89
N ASP A 224 19.22 31.94 -10.86
CA ASP A 224 20.67 32.15 -10.90
C ASP A 224 21.14 33.00 -9.71
N VAL A 225 22.36 32.72 -9.26
CA VAL A 225 22.95 33.32 -8.04
C VAL A 225 23.01 34.85 -8.11
N LYS A 226 23.12 35.45 -9.30
CA LYS A 226 23.17 36.92 -9.43
C LYS A 226 21.80 37.55 -9.20
N LYS A 227 20.73 36.95 -9.73
CA LYS A 227 19.35 37.41 -9.46
C LYS A 227 18.97 37.25 -8.00
N LEU A 228 19.34 36.12 -7.38
CA LEU A 228 19.14 35.91 -5.94
C LEU A 228 19.80 37.01 -5.09
N ARG A 229 21.03 37.38 -5.43
CA ARG A 229 21.76 38.45 -4.73
C ARG A 229 21.09 39.81 -4.88
N SER A 230 20.64 40.15 -6.09
CA SER A 230 19.90 41.41 -6.35
C SER A 230 18.59 41.49 -5.55
N ILE A 231 17.87 40.38 -5.40
CA ILE A 231 16.65 40.34 -4.57
C ILE A 231 17.01 40.53 -3.10
N ALA A 232 18.06 39.86 -2.62
CA ALA A 232 18.50 39.99 -1.23
C ALA A 232 18.95 41.42 -0.88
N GLU A 233 19.71 42.07 -1.77
CA GLU A 233 20.10 43.48 -1.66
C GLU A 233 18.85 44.39 -1.60
N GLY A 234 17.89 44.16 -2.49
CA GLY A 234 16.62 44.89 -2.48
C GLY A 234 15.82 44.72 -1.19
N ILE A 235 15.77 43.52 -0.58
CA ILE A 235 15.07 43.32 0.70
C ILE A 235 15.81 44.02 1.85
N LEU A 236 17.14 43.99 1.84
CA LEU A 236 17.96 44.68 2.85
C LEU A 236 17.72 46.19 2.83
N ASP A 237 17.64 46.79 1.64
CA ASP A 237 17.41 48.23 1.46
C ASP A 237 16.02 48.69 1.94
N ILE A 238 15.02 47.80 1.98
CA ILE A 238 13.66 48.12 2.46
C ILE A 238 13.53 47.93 3.99
N THR A 239 14.49 47.23 4.61
CA THR A 239 14.46 46.89 6.05
C THR A 239 15.43 47.71 6.90
N LEU A 240 16.24 48.58 6.29
CA LEU A 240 17.13 49.56 6.93
C LEU A 240 16.55 50.97 6.88
#